data_AF-A0A843CL06-F1
#
_entry.id   AF-A0A843CL06-F1
#
_cell.length_a   1.000
_cell.length_b   1.000
_cell.length_c   1.000
_cell.angle_alpha   90.00
_cell.angle_beta   90.00
_cell.angle_gamma   90.00
#
_symmetry.space_group_name_H-M   'P 1'
#
loop_
_entity.id
_entity.type
_entity.pdbx_description
1 polymer ?
#
loop_
_entity_poly.entity_id
_entity_poly.type
_entity_poly.pdbx_seq_one_letter_code
_entity_poly.pdbx_strand_id
1 'polypeptide(L)'
;MARIVLWLALTLMLLTTTLNQASAQNSRLTVAKTDIDQAISSIQMAAIQGASNSDLLPLVEQLNIALELETNASLIEQTNPNMADTLANSSITISTQVSASAVRLGNEAKAASLYRKTASYSVALVLAVIASIAVFDLDRLRRRLQQRRANGLENDGGRPSFEK
;
A
#
# COMPACT_ATOMS: atom_id res chain seq x y z
N MET A 1 33.95 -17.51 -60.30
CA MET A 1 34.56 -16.81 -59.15
C MET A 1 33.60 -15.83 -58.48
N ALA A 2 33.14 -14.77 -59.16
CA ALA A 2 32.32 -13.71 -58.54
C ALA A 2 31.00 -14.18 -57.88
N ARG A 3 30.32 -15.18 -58.46
CA ARG A 3 29.06 -15.72 -57.91
C ARG A 3 29.22 -16.43 -56.57
N ILE A 4 30.33 -17.14 -56.36
CA ILE A 4 30.58 -17.90 -55.12
C ILE A 4 30.87 -16.94 -53.96
N VAL A 5 31.62 -15.86 -54.23
CA VAL A 5 31.93 -14.81 -53.25
C VAL A 5 30.65 -14.08 -52.81
N LEU A 6 29.72 -13.82 -53.73
CA LEU A 6 28.43 -13.18 -53.42
C LEU A 6 27.58 -14.05 -52.47
N TRP A 7 27.51 -15.37 -52.73
CA TRP A 7 26.79 -16.30 -51.86
C TRP A 7 27.42 -16.40 -50.47
N LEU A 8 28.74 -16.48 -50.39
CA LEU A 8 29.47 -16.50 -49.11
C LEU A 8 29.23 -15.22 -48.30
N ALA A 9 29.30 -14.06 -48.94
CA ALA A 9 29.01 -12.77 -48.31
C ALA A 9 27.56 -12.70 -47.80
N LEU A 10 26.60 -13.20 -48.57
CA LEU A 10 25.19 -13.23 -48.16
C LEU A 10 24.97 -14.11 -46.94
N THR A 11 25.56 -15.32 -46.92
CA THR A 11 25.46 -16.24 -45.78
C THR A 11 26.12 -15.69 -44.52
N LEU A 12 27.26 -14.99 -44.67
CA LEU A 12 27.97 -14.37 -43.55
C LEU A 12 27.14 -13.21 -42.97
N MET A 13 26.50 -12.41 -43.82
CA MET A 13 25.65 -11.31 -43.38
C MET A 13 24.41 -11.83 -42.63
N LEU A 14 23.75 -12.88 -43.15
CA LEU A 14 22.65 -13.57 -42.48
C LEU A 14 23.06 -14.12 -41.10
N LEU A 15 24.24 -14.76 -40.99
CA LEU A 15 24.77 -15.23 -39.70
C LEU A 15 24.95 -14.08 -38.69
N THR A 16 25.55 -12.95 -39.11
CA THR A 16 25.75 -11.80 -38.20
C THR A 16 24.44 -11.17 -37.74
N THR A 17 23.39 -11.16 -38.57
CA THR A 17 22.07 -10.63 -38.17
C THR A 17 21.33 -11.54 -37.18
N THR A 18 21.56 -12.86 -37.23
CA THR A 18 20.98 -13.80 -36.25
C THR A 18 21.71 -13.77 -34.92
N LEU A 19 23.04 -13.55 -34.91
CA LEU A 19 23.81 -13.45 -33.67
C LEU A 19 23.44 -12.19 -32.85
N ASN A 20 23.15 -11.07 -33.51
CA ASN A 20 22.77 -9.82 -32.82
C ASN A 20 21.35 -9.81 -32.24
N GLN A 21 20.46 -10.70 -32.69
CA GLN A 21 19.10 -10.80 -32.13
C GLN A 21 19.02 -11.70 -30.89
N ALA A 22 19.98 -12.61 -30.68
CA ALA A 22 20.07 -13.40 -29.46
C ALA A 22 20.52 -12.57 -28.23
N SER A 23 21.18 -11.43 -28.45
CA SER A 23 21.69 -10.52 -27.41
C SER A 23 20.72 -9.42 -26.96
N ALA A 24 19.52 -9.32 -27.56
CA ALA A 24 18.54 -8.29 -27.24
C ALA A 24 17.40 -8.78 -26.31
N GLN A 25 17.39 -10.06 -25.94
CA GLN A 25 16.46 -10.62 -24.98
C GLN A 25 17.15 -10.63 -23.61
N ASN A 26 16.65 -9.84 -22.65
CA ASN A 26 17.18 -9.85 -21.29
C ASN A 26 17.26 -11.30 -20.78
N SER A 27 18.41 -11.71 -20.26
CA SER A 27 18.55 -13.05 -19.69
C SER A 27 17.49 -13.26 -18.61
N ARG A 28 16.96 -14.48 -18.47
CA ARG A 28 15.96 -14.79 -17.44
C ARG A 28 16.47 -14.42 -16.04
N LEU A 29 17.78 -14.52 -15.82
CA LEU A 29 18.42 -14.10 -14.57
C LEU A 29 18.29 -12.58 -14.33
N THR A 30 18.44 -11.77 -15.37
CA THR A 30 18.28 -10.31 -15.27
C THR A 30 16.82 -9.93 -14.99
N VAL A 31 15.87 -10.63 -15.61
CA VAL A 31 14.45 -10.46 -15.32
C VAL A 31 14.12 -10.88 -13.88
N ALA A 32 14.66 -12.01 -13.41
CA ALA A 32 14.49 -12.47 -12.03
C ALA A 32 14.95 -11.43 -11.00
N LYS A 33 16.13 -10.84 -11.20
CA LYS A 33 16.64 -9.75 -10.33
C LYS A 33 15.71 -8.55 -10.29
N THR A 34 15.23 -8.12 -11.46
CA THR A 34 14.31 -6.98 -11.57
C THR A 34 13.00 -7.25 -10.83
N ASP A 35 12.44 -8.45 -10.98
CA ASP A 35 11.19 -8.85 -10.33
C ASP A 35 11.34 -9.01 -8.82
N ILE A 36 12.50 -9.49 -8.34
CA ILE A 36 12.83 -9.51 -6.91
C ILE A 36 12.84 -8.08 -6.35
N ASP A 37 13.54 -7.15 -7.00
CA ASP A 37 13.59 -5.74 -6.56
C ASP A 37 12.19 -5.11 -6.54
N GLN A 38 11.37 -5.40 -7.55
CA GLN A 38 9.97 -4.97 -7.59
C GLN A 38 9.14 -5.57 -6.45
N ALA A 39 9.34 -6.86 -6.13
CA ALA A 39 8.67 -7.53 -5.02
C ALA A 39 9.06 -6.93 -3.67
N ILE A 40 10.36 -6.66 -3.44
CA ILE A 40 10.86 -5.95 -2.26
C ILE A 40 10.16 -4.59 -2.13
N SER A 41 10.17 -3.79 -3.20
CA SER A 41 9.54 -2.47 -3.21
C SER A 41 8.03 -2.56 -2.90
N SER A 42 7.35 -3.56 -3.46
CA SER A 42 5.92 -3.81 -3.23
C SER A 42 5.62 -4.14 -1.77
N ILE A 43 6.43 -4.99 -1.13
CA ILE A 43 6.31 -5.33 0.31
C ILE A 43 6.52 -4.08 1.17
N GLN A 44 7.57 -3.29 0.90
CA GLN A 44 7.83 -2.04 1.62
C GLN A 44 6.66 -1.07 1.49
N MET A 45 6.12 -0.94 0.28
CA MET A 45 4.97 -0.06 0.03
C MET A 45 3.72 -0.54 0.76
N ALA A 46 3.48 -1.86 0.81
CA ALA A 46 2.39 -2.44 1.57
C ALA A 46 2.51 -2.13 3.07
N ALA A 47 3.72 -2.26 3.63
CA ALA A 47 4.00 -1.90 5.02
C ALA A 47 3.72 -0.42 5.29
N ILE A 48 4.16 0.49 4.41
CA ILE A 48 3.88 1.94 4.50
C ILE A 48 2.36 2.22 4.45
N GLN A 49 1.62 1.44 3.67
CA GLN A 49 0.16 1.55 3.56
C GLN A 49 -0.59 0.97 4.78
N GLY A 50 0.13 0.38 5.73
CA GLY A 50 -0.41 -0.12 7.00
C GLY A 50 -0.74 -1.60 7.00
N ALA A 51 -0.24 -2.38 6.03
CA ALA A 51 -0.33 -3.83 6.06
C ALA A 51 0.34 -4.38 7.33
N SER A 52 -0.25 -5.42 7.93
CA SER A 52 0.27 -5.98 9.18
C SER A 52 1.53 -6.80 8.93
N ASN A 53 2.45 -6.81 9.91
CA ASN A 53 3.66 -7.64 9.82
C ASN A 53 3.35 -9.14 9.71
N SER A 54 2.27 -9.61 10.35
CA SER A 54 1.82 -11.01 10.25
C SER A 54 1.39 -11.39 8.83
N ASP A 55 0.81 -10.46 8.08
CA ASP A 55 0.38 -10.70 6.70
C ASP A 55 1.55 -10.55 5.71
N LEU A 56 2.56 -9.76 6.05
CA LEU A 56 3.75 -9.54 5.23
C LEU A 56 4.82 -10.63 5.41
N LEU A 57 4.91 -11.25 6.60
CA LEU A 57 5.94 -12.25 6.91
C LEU A 57 5.96 -13.42 5.91
N PRO A 58 4.83 -14.04 5.53
CA PRO A 58 4.83 -15.12 4.54
C PRO A 58 5.31 -14.66 3.15
N LEU A 59 5.10 -13.39 2.79
CA LEU A 59 5.56 -12.82 1.53
C LEU A 59 7.08 -12.65 1.53
N VAL A 60 7.66 -12.26 2.66
CA VAL A 60 9.13 -12.18 2.84
C VAL A 60 9.76 -13.57 2.77
N GLU A 61 9.15 -14.57 3.40
CA GLU A 61 9.63 -15.96 3.32
C GLU A 61 9.60 -16.49 1.88
N GLN A 62 8.53 -16.25 1.13
CA GLN A 62 8.46 -16.61 -0.29
C GLN A 62 9.52 -15.88 -1.13
N LEU A 63 9.75 -14.59 -0.85
CA LEU A 63 10.75 -13.83 -1.55
C LEU A 63 12.18 -14.33 -1.28
N ASN A 64 12.45 -14.83 -0.07
CA ASN A 64 13.73 -15.48 0.23
C ASN A 64 13.93 -16.74 -0.61
N ILE A 65 12.88 -17.54 -0.85
CA ILE A 65 12.94 -18.69 -1.76
C ILE A 65 13.25 -18.22 -3.18
N ALA A 66 12.60 -17.16 -3.66
CA ALA A 66 12.87 -16.60 -4.98
C ALA A 66 14.33 -16.12 -5.11
N LEU A 67 14.88 -15.50 -4.06
CA LEU A 67 16.26 -15.05 -4.02
C LEU A 67 17.25 -16.22 -4.03
N GLU A 68 16.96 -17.30 -3.30
CA GLU A 68 17.78 -18.51 -3.32
C GLU A 68 17.80 -19.16 -4.72
N LEU A 69 16.64 -19.22 -5.39
CA LEU A 69 16.54 -19.72 -6.75
C LEU A 69 17.32 -18.87 -7.76
N GLU A 70 17.26 -17.55 -7.65
CA GLU A 70 18.07 -16.63 -8.48
C GLU A 70 19.56 -16.82 -8.22
N THR A 71 19.96 -16.91 -6.95
CA THR A 71 21.35 -17.14 -6.56
C THR A 71 21.86 -18.45 -7.15
N ASN A 72 21.09 -19.54 -7.01
CA ASN A 72 21.44 -20.84 -7.56
C ASN A 72 21.48 -20.83 -9.10
N ALA A 73 20.56 -20.11 -9.75
CA ALA A 73 20.59 -19.93 -11.20
C ALA A 73 21.88 -19.23 -11.65
N SER A 74 22.30 -18.17 -10.95
CA SER A 74 23.53 -17.44 -11.26
C SER A 74 24.79 -18.30 -11.12
N LEU A 75 24.83 -19.19 -10.13
CA LEU A 75 25.97 -20.07 -9.88
C LEU A 75 26.16 -21.12 -10.98
N ILE A 76 25.06 -21.61 -11.57
CA ILE A 76 25.09 -22.69 -12.56
C ILE A 76 24.92 -22.20 -14.00
N GLU A 77 24.73 -20.90 -14.24
CA GLU A 77 24.45 -20.33 -15.57
C GLU A 77 25.48 -20.75 -16.64
N GLN A 78 26.77 -20.73 -16.31
CA GLN A 78 27.84 -21.10 -17.25
C GLN A 78 28.01 -22.61 -17.42
N THR A 79 27.57 -23.43 -16.46
CA THR A 79 27.77 -24.89 -16.48
C THR A 79 26.54 -25.66 -16.95
N ASN A 80 25.34 -25.17 -16.62
CA ASN A 80 24.04 -25.77 -16.93
C ASN A 80 22.99 -24.68 -17.24
N PRO A 81 23.06 -24.03 -18.41
CA PRO A 81 22.21 -22.88 -18.75
C PRO A 81 20.70 -23.20 -18.75
N ASN A 82 20.30 -24.39 -19.20
CA ASN A 82 18.89 -24.79 -19.19
C ASN A 82 18.33 -24.92 -17.76
N MET A 83 19.15 -25.39 -16.82
CA MET A 83 18.75 -25.51 -15.42
C MET A 83 18.73 -24.13 -14.76
N ALA A 84 19.70 -23.27 -15.06
CA ALA A 84 19.71 -21.88 -14.62
C ALA A 84 18.44 -21.14 -15.08
N ASP A 85 18.04 -21.29 -16.34
CA ASP A 85 16.80 -20.70 -16.86
C ASP A 85 15.55 -21.20 -16.13
N THR A 86 15.52 -22.48 -15.75
CA THR A 86 14.40 -23.07 -15.01
C THR A 86 14.30 -22.47 -13.60
N LEU A 87 15.44 -22.33 -12.91
CA LEU A 87 15.52 -21.71 -11.59
C LEU A 87 15.18 -20.21 -11.65
N ALA A 88 15.70 -19.49 -12.64
CA ALA A 88 15.39 -18.09 -12.86
C ALA A 88 13.90 -17.87 -13.16
N ASN A 89 13.27 -18.72 -13.98
CA ASN A 89 11.82 -18.66 -14.22
C ASN A 89 10.99 -18.93 -12.96
N SER A 90 11.45 -19.84 -12.11
CA SER A 90 10.80 -20.12 -10.81
C SER A 90 10.92 -18.90 -9.88
N SER A 91 12.10 -18.28 -9.84
CA SER A 91 12.34 -17.04 -9.09
C SER A 91 11.46 -15.88 -9.57
N ILE A 92 11.36 -15.68 -10.90
CA ILE A 92 10.44 -14.70 -11.52
C ILE A 92 9.01 -14.96 -11.04
N THR A 93 8.53 -16.19 -11.20
CA THR A 93 7.14 -16.56 -10.88
C THR A 93 6.80 -16.23 -9.43
N ILE A 94 7.67 -16.61 -8.49
CA ILE A 94 7.45 -16.35 -7.07
C ILE A 94 7.51 -14.84 -6.79
N SER A 95 8.50 -14.14 -7.32
CA SER A 95 8.66 -12.69 -7.11
C SER A 95 7.47 -11.89 -7.66
N THR A 96 6.96 -12.23 -8.85
CA THR A 96 5.76 -11.61 -9.41
C THR A 96 4.53 -11.86 -8.52
N GLN A 97 4.35 -13.09 -8.02
CA GLN A 97 3.24 -13.44 -7.11
C GLN A 97 3.32 -12.69 -5.78
N VAL A 98 4.53 -12.58 -5.22
CA VAL A 98 4.80 -11.81 -4.01
C VAL A 98 4.48 -10.33 -4.23
N SER A 99 4.96 -9.73 -5.33
CA SER A 99 4.66 -8.34 -5.67
C SER A 99 3.14 -8.09 -5.77
N ALA A 100 2.42 -8.93 -6.52
CA ALA A 100 0.97 -8.80 -6.67
C ALA A 100 0.23 -8.94 -5.33
N SER A 101 0.64 -9.89 -4.48
CA SER A 101 0.05 -10.11 -3.16
C SER A 101 0.33 -8.95 -2.20
N ALA A 102 1.55 -8.40 -2.22
CA ALA A 102 1.93 -7.24 -1.43
C ALA A 102 1.12 -5.99 -1.84
N VAL A 103 0.98 -5.73 -3.15
CA VAL A 103 0.15 -4.63 -3.66
C VAL A 103 -1.30 -4.77 -3.19
N ARG A 104 -1.87 -5.97 -3.27
CA ARG A 104 -3.24 -6.24 -2.79
C ARG A 104 -3.38 -5.93 -1.30
N LEU A 105 -2.45 -6.43 -0.49
CA LEU A 105 -2.46 -6.26 0.95
C LEU A 105 -2.30 -4.79 1.36
N GLY A 106 -1.41 -4.06 0.69
CA GLY A 106 -1.27 -2.61 0.87
C GLY A 106 -2.57 -1.86 0.57
N ASN A 107 -3.18 -2.16 -0.58
CA ASN A 107 -4.44 -1.52 -0.99
C ASN A 107 -5.58 -1.78 0.01
N GLU A 108 -5.66 -3.01 0.52
CA GLU A 108 -6.64 -3.39 1.55
C GLU A 108 -6.42 -2.64 2.87
N ALA A 109 -5.17 -2.58 3.34
CA ALA A 109 -4.81 -1.84 4.54
C ALA A 109 -5.10 -0.33 4.42
N LYS A 110 -4.77 0.25 3.27
CA LYS A 110 -5.05 1.65 2.96
C LYS A 110 -6.56 1.92 2.98
N ALA A 111 -7.35 1.08 2.31
CA ALA A 111 -8.81 1.20 2.28
C ALA A 111 -9.42 1.08 3.68
N ALA A 112 -8.97 0.12 4.49
CA ALA A 112 -9.40 -0.03 5.87
C ALA A 112 -9.09 1.21 6.72
N SER A 113 -7.92 1.83 6.52
CA SER A 113 -7.55 3.07 7.23
C SER A 113 -8.45 4.25 6.85
N LEU A 114 -8.79 4.39 5.56
CA LEU A 114 -9.65 5.44 5.05
C LEU A 114 -11.08 5.26 5.59
N TYR A 115 -11.58 4.03 5.58
CA TYR A 115 -12.89 3.72 6.15
C TYR A 115 -12.99 4.10 7.63
N ARG A 116 -11.98 3.71 8.43
CA ARG A 116 -11.94 4.05 9.87
C ARG A 116 -11.92 5.56 10.10
N LYS A 117 -11.15 6.32 9.31
CA LYS A 117 -11.11 7.78 9.40
C LYS A 117 -12.47 8.41 9.05
N THR A 118 -13.08 8.01 7.94
CA THR A 118 -14.38 8.55 7.52
C THR A 118 -15.46 8.24 8.57
N ALA A 119 -15.47 7.02 9.09
CA ALA A 119 -16.37 6.64 10.17
C ALA A 119 -16.16 7.50 11.43
N SER A 120 -14.92 7.70 11.87
CA SER A 120 -14.65 8.51 13.07
C SER A 120 -15.02 9.99 12.89
N TYR A 121 -14.74 10.58 11.73
CA TYR A 121 -15.18 11.95 11.42
C TYR A 121 -16.70 12.07 11.40
N SER A 122 -17.41 11.08 10.86
CA SER A 122 -18.88 11.09 10.85
C SER A 122 -19.46 11.06 12.28
N VAL A 123 -18.89 10.23 13.17
CA VAL A 123 -19.29 10.15 14.57
C VAL A 123 -18.97 11.45 15.30
N ALA A 124 -17.78 12.02 15.07
CA ALA A 124 -17.38 13.28 15.66
C ALA A 124 -18.33 14.42 15.27
N LEU A 125 -18.77 14.46 14.00
CA LEU A 125 -19.73 15.46 13.53
C LEU A 125 -21.09 15.31 14.21
N VAL A 126 -21.60 14.09 14.32
CA VAL A 126 -22.85 13.81 15.04
C VAL A 126 -22.75 14.24 16.51
N LEU A 127 -21.65 13.90 17.18
CA LEU A 127 -21.42 14.30 18.57
C LEU A 127 -21.31 15.83 18.72
N ALA A 128 -20.66 16.51 17.78
CA ALA A 128 -20.56 17.97 17.79
C ALA A 128 -21.93 18.64 17.65
N VAL A 129 -22.81 18.11 16.79
CA VAL A 129 -24.18 18.60 16.64
C VAL A 129 -24.98 18.40 17.92
N ILE A 130 -24.92 17.21 18.52
CA ILE A 130 -25.60 16.91 19.79
C ILE A 130 -25.11 17.83 20.91
N ALA A 131 -23.78 18.00 21.02
CA ALA A 131 -23.19 18.88 22.02
C ALA A 131 -23.61 20.35 21.83
N SER A 132 -23.66 20.82 20.58
CA SER A 132 -24.12 22.18 20.28
C SER A 132 -25.57 22.39 20.73
N ILE A 133 -26.47 21.44 20.41
CA ILE A 133 -27.88 21.50 20.86
C ILE A 133 -27.95 21.51 22.40
N ALA A 134 -27.20 20.63 23.07
CA ALA A 134 -27.18 20.56 24.52
C ALA A 134 -26.72 21.87 25.18
N VAL A 135 -25.71 22.54 24.63
CA VAL A 135 -25.26 23.85 25.12
C VAL A 135 -26.36 24.91 25.00
N PHE A 136 -27.06 24.96 23.86
CA PHE A 136 -28.18 25.89 23.68
C PHE A 136 -29.31 25.65 24.68
N ASP A 137 -29.64 24.39 24.95
CA ASP A 137 -30.70 24.04 25.91
C ASP A 137 -30.27 24.31 27.35
N LEU A 138 -29.01 24.04 27.72
CA LEU A 138 -28.44 24.39 29.02
C LEU A 138 -28.47 25.90 29.25
N ASP A 139 -28.09 26.71 28.26
CA ASP A 139 -28.13 28.18 28.36
C ASP A 139 -29.57 28.69 28.51
N ARG A 140 -30.53 28.11 27.78
CA ARG A 140 -31.96 28.44 27.93
C ARG A 140 -32.48 28.10 29.34
N LEU A 141 -32.14 26.92 29.86
CA LEU A 141 -32.49 26.50 31.22
C LEU A 141 -31.88 27.42 32.28
N ARG A 142 -30.60 27.77 32.11
CA ARG A 142 -29.89 28.66 33.03
C ARG A 142 -30.48 30.06 33.06
N ARG A 143 -30.83 30.62 31.89
CA ARG A 143 -31.54 31.91 31.78
C ARG A 143 -32.92 31.87 32.45
N ARG A 144 -33.70 30.80 32.24
CA ARG A 144 -35.01 30.64 32.92
C ARG A 144 -34.86 30.53 34.45
N LEU A 145 -33.85 29.82 34.94
CA LEU A 145 -33.57 29.71 36.37
C LEU A 145 -33.13 31.05 36.97
N GLN A 146 -32.31 31.84 36.26
CA GLN A 146 -31.91 33.18 36.69
C GLN A 146 -33.11 34.14 36.73
N GLN A 147 -33.98 34.12 35.73
CA GLN A 147 -35.22 34.92 35.73
C GLN A 147 -36.13 34.57 36.91
N ARG A 148 -36.30 33.29 37.25
CA ARG A 148 -37.07 32.88 38.43
C ARG A 148 -36.46 33.37 39.75
N ARG A 149 -35.13 33.41 39.86
CA ARG A 149 -34.45 33.94 41.04
C ARG A 149 -34.59 35.46 41.15
N ALA A 150 -34.47 36.19 40.04
CA ALA A 150 -34.67 37.65 40.01
C ALA A 150 -36.11 38.01 40.41
N ASN A 151 -37.11 37.36 39.82
CA ASN A 151 -38.52 37.62 40.12
C ASN A 151 -38.92 37.17 41.54
N GLY A 152 -38.25 36.18 42.12
CA GLY A 152 -38.46 35.76 43.50
C GLY A 152 -37.92 36.76 44.53
N LEU A 153 -36.78 37.39 44.24
CA LEU A 153 -36.18 38.43 45.09
C LEU A 153 -36.96 39.75 45.03
N GLU A 154 -37.56 40.07 43.88
CA GLU A 154 -38.42 41.25 43.71
C GLU A 154 -39.73 41.14 44.50
N ASN A 155 -40.24 39.92 44.70
CA ASN A 155 -41.47 39.67 45.47
C ASN A 155 -41.25 39.66 47.00
N ASP A 156 -40.02 39.44 47.47
CA ASP A 156 -39.65 39.52 48.91
C ASP A 156 -39.19 40.93 49.34
N GLY A 157 -38.80 41.80 48.39
CA GLY A 157 -38.42 43.20 48.66
C GLY A 157 -39.59 44.17 48.86
N GLY A 158 -40.83 43.71 48.73
CA GLY A 158 -42.04 44.55 48.68
C GLY A 158 -42.80 44.71 50.00
N ARG A 159 -42.19 44.48 51.17
CA ARG A 159 -42.81 44.79 52.47
C ARG A 159 -42.11 45.95 53.16
N PRO A 160 -42.54 47.20 52.93
CA PRO A 160 -42.29 48.25 53.89
C PRO A 160 -43.06 47.92 55.18
N SER A 161 -42.33 47.48 56.20
CA SER A 161 -42.83 47.42 57.57
C SER A 161 -42.97 48.84 58.10
N PHE A 162 -44.11 49.48 57.82
CA PHE A 162 -44.57 50.66 58.54
C PHE A 162 -45.89 50.34 59.24
N GLU A 163 -46.01 50.89 60.45
CA GLU A 163 -47.15 50.92 61.37
C GLU A 163 -47.40 49.62 62.16
N LYS A 164 -47.53 49.62 63.50
CA LYS A 164 -47.65 50.68 64.52
C LYS A 164 -47.18 50.10 65.87
#